data_AF-A0A655DTM0-F1
#
_entry.id   AF-A0A655DTM0-F1
#
_cell.length_a   1.000
_cell.length_b   1.000
_cell.length_c   1.000
_cell.angle_alpha   90.00
_cell.angle_beta   90.00
_cell.angle_gamma   90.00
#
_symmetry.space_group_name_H-M   'P 1'
#
loop_
_entity.id
_entity.type
_entity.pdbx_description
1 polymer ?
#
loop_
_entity_poly.entity_id
_entity_poly.type
_entity_poly.pdbx_seq_one_letter_code
_entity_poly.pdbx_strand_id
1 'polypeptide(L)'
;MRERLPKTAEVFSAGDIGYLMFATIVYRTDLIVDPDVLAAVDAQLAANVARWPSMTKARLAGQVDKIVARADADAVRRRKEYQAQRQFWVGESQDGVCQIGGSLLAVDAHALDARLSALAGTVCEHDPRSREQRRADALGALAGGADRLGCGCGRADCAAGKRPAAPPVVIHLIAEAATINGTGSAPASQMNADGLITAELVAELAKTATLVPLVHPGDAPPEPGYAPSKALADFVRCRDLTCRWPGCDEPATNCDLDHTIPYAAGGPTHASNLKCYCRTHHLVKTFWGWRDQQLPDGTLILTSPSGHTYVSTPGSALLFPSLCHFSGGIPAPEADPPYDHCDQRTAMMPKRRRTRAQDRAYRIATERRQNHAARQRAQVLTQTAAATDTHGPPPDHNDDPPPF
;
A
#
# COMPACT_ATOMS: atom_id res chain seq x y z
N MET A 1 -1.19 -23.35 9.88
CA MET A 1 -0.28 -23.71 8.76
C MET A 1 0.34 -25.10 8.93
N ARG A 2 0.93 -25.41 10.09
CA ARG A 2 1.47 -26.77 10.38
C ARG A 2 0.43 -27.89 10.31
N GLU A 3 -0.82 -27.61 10.67
CA GLU A 3 -1.88 -28.63 10.75
C GLU A 3 -2.39 -29.14 9.39
N ARG A 4 -2.14 -28.42 8.28
CA ARG A 4 -2.66 -28.79 6.95
C ARG A 4 -1.70 -29.60 6.08
N LEU A 5 -0.39 -29.39 6.28
CA LEU A 5 0.68 -30.04 5.52
C LEU A 5 1.75 -30.53 6.50
N PRO A 6 1.42 -31.48 7.41
CA PRO A 6 2.33 -31.90 8.47
C PRO A 6 3.67 -32.42 7.93
N LYS A 7 3.68 -33.21 6.84
CA LYS A 7 4.92 -33.79 6.30
C LYS A 7 5.80 -32.74 5.63
N THR A 8 5.22 -31.83 4.86
CA THR A 8 5.98 -30.71 4.28
C THR A 8 6.49 -29.76 5.37
N ALA A 9 5.73 -29.61 6.48
CA ALA A 9 6.15 -28.81 7.62
C ALA A 9 7.32 -29.45 8.39
N GLU A 10 7.42 -30.79 8.43
CA GLU A 10 8.60 -31.49 8.95
C GLU A 10 9.84 -31.18 8.12
N VAL A 11 9.76 -31.26 6.78
CA VAL A 11 10.86 -30.90 5.87
C VAL A 11 11.29 -29.44 6.05
N PHE A 12 10.33 -28.52 6.24
CA PHE A 12 10.64 -27.12 6.57
C PHE A 12 11.30 -26.99 7.95
N SER A 13 10.82 -27.72 8.96
CA SER A 13 11.36 -27.66 10.32
C SER A 13 12.76 -28.28 10.41
N ALA A 14 13.09 -29.24 9.55
CA ALA A 14 14.42 -29.81 9.39
C ALA A 14 15.41 -28.86 8.71
N GLY A 15 14.93 -27.78 8.08
CA GLY A 15 15.76 -26.79 7.39
C GLY A 15 16.06 -27.13 5.92
N ASP A 16 15.48 -28.21 5.38
CA ASP A 16 15.71 -28.64 4.00
C ASP A 16 15.08 -27.70 2.96
N ILE A 17 14.09 -26.90 3.36
CA ILE A 17 13.46 -25.88 2.52
C ILE A 17 13.32 -24.55 3.28
N GLY A 18 13.43 -23.44 2.56
CA GLY A 18 13.27 -22.09 3.13
C GLY A 18 11.81 -21.63 3.25
N TYR A 19 11.60 -20.55 4.02
CA TYR A 19 10.26 -19.99 4.29
C TYR A 19 9.47 -19.64 3.03
N LEU A 20 10.11 -19.02 2.03
CA LEU A 20 9.43 -18.62 0.79
C LEU A 20 8.92 -19.82 -0.01
N MET A 21 9.64 -20.95 0.03
CA MET A 21 9.22 -22.19 -0.61
C MET A 21 8.02 -22.77 0.13
N PHE A 22 8.11 -22.89 1.46
CA PHE A 22 7.01 -23.38 2.30
C PHE A 22 5.74 -22.54 2.16
N ALA A 23 5.87 -21.21 2.23
CA ALA A 23 4.75 -20.28 2.05
C ALA A 23 4.10 -20.40 0.67
N THR A 24 4.90 -20.61 -0.38
CA THR A 24 4.38 -20.85 -1.74
C THR A 24 3.58 -22.16 -1.79
N ILE A 25 4.10 -23.25 -1.21
CA ILE A 25 3.42 -24.55 -1.20
C ILE A 25 2.07 -24.47 -0.46
N VAL A 26 2.05 -23.85 0.73
CA VAL A 26 0.82 -23.64 1.50
C VAL A 26 -0.20 -22.84 0.69
N TYR A 27 0.24 -21.79 0.01
CA TYR A 27 -0.65 -20.98 -0.82
C TYR A 27 -1.25 -21.77 -1.98
N ARG A 28 -0.45 -22.54 -2.73
CA ARG A 28 -0.90 -23.29 -3.91
C ARG A 28 -1.81 -24.47 -3.57
N THR A 29 -1.74 -25.00 -2.35
CA THR A 29 -2.58 -26.12 -1.86
C THR A 29 -3.83 -25.65 -1.11
N ASP A 30 -4.05 -24.35 -1.00
CA ASP A 30 -5.08 -23.79 -0.12
C ASP A 30 -6.53 -24.11 -0.53
N LEU A 31 -6.75 -24.44 -1.81
CA LEU A 31 -8.06 -24.81 -2.35
C LEU A 31 -8.44 -26.28 -2.19
N ILE A 32 -7.52 -27.12 -1.75
CA ILE A 32 -7.81 -28.52 -1.46
C ILE A 32 -8.61 -28.58 -0.16
N VAL A 33 -9.87 -28.99 -0.28
CA VAL A 33 -10.83 -29.11 0.83
C VAL A 33 -10.95 -30.54 1.35
N ASP A 34 -10.66 -31.52 0.49
CA ASP A 34 -10.69 -32.93 0.81
C ASP A 34 -9.43 -33.30 1.63
N PRO A 35 -9.57 -33.80 2.88
CA PRO A 35 -8.45 -34.14 3.73
C PRO A 35 -7.55 -35.24 3.15
N ASP A 36 -8.11 -36.23 2.46
CA ASP A 36 -7.35 -37.37 1.93
C ASP A 36 -6.54 -36.94 0.71
N VAL A 37 -7.13 -36.12 -0.15
CA VAL A 37 -6.43 -35.49 -1.28
C VAL A 37 -5.29 -34.60 -0.78
N LEU A 38 -5.53 -33.81 0.28
CA LEU A 38 -4.51 -32.95 0.86
C LEU A 38 -3.36 -33.76 1.46
N ALA A 39 -3.66 -34.86 2.16
CA ALA A 39 -2.65 -35.75 2.73
C ALA A 39 -1.79 -36.42 1.65
N ALA A 40 -2.39 -36.83 0.54
CA ALA A 40 -1.67 -37.38 -0.60
C ALA A 40 -0.75 -36.34 -1.27
N VAL A 41 -1.26 -35.12 -1.48
CA VAL A 41 -0.48 -33.99 -2.02
C VAL A 41 0.66 -33.61 -1.09
N ASP A 42 0.43 -33.56 0.22
CA ASP A 42 1.46 -33.29 1.24
C ASP A 42 2.58 -34.33 1.22
N ALA A 43 2.22 -35.62 1.18
CA ALA A 43 3.21 -36.71 1.09
C ALA A 43 4.05 -36.62 -0.19
N GLN A 44 3.42 -36.30 -1.32
CA GLN A 44 4.12 -36.13 -2.58
C GLN A 44 5.04 -34.90 -2.58
N LEU A 45 4.59 -33.79 -2.01
CA LEU A 45 5.41 -32.57 -1.89
C LEU A 45 6.61 -32.83 -0.98
N ALA A 46 6.40 -33.36 0.22
CA ALA A 46 7.46 -33.65 1.18
C ALA A 46 8.56 -34.55 0.58
N ALA A 47 8.18 -35.56 -0.23
CA ALA A 47 9.14 -36.45 -0.88
C ALA A 47 9.99 -35.78 -1.99
N ASN A 48 9.53 -34.68 -2.57
CA ASN A 48 10.14 -34.08 -3.76
C ASN A 48 10.80 -32.72 -3.53
N VAL A 49 10.26 -31.89 -2.62
CA VAL A 49 10.64 -30.47 -2.50
C VAL A 49 12.11 -30.25 -2.14
N ALA A 50 12.70 -31.12 -1.33
CA ALA A 50 14.13 -31.06 -0.97
C ALA A 50 15.07 -31.40 -2.13
N ARG A 51 14.58 -32.13 -3.16
CA ARG A 51 15.38 -32.56 -4.33
C ARG A 51 15.24 -31.62 -5.52
N TRP A 52 14.38 -30.62 -5.41
CA TRP A 52 14.16 -29.66 -6.47
C TRP A 52 15.34 -28.69 -6.59
N PRO A 53 15.82 -28.41 -7.82
CA PRO A 53 16.89 -27.44 -8.00
C PRO A 53 16.41 -26.04 -7.61
N SER A 54 17.36 -25.16 -7.25
CA SER A 54 17.08 -23.74 -7.04
C SER A 54 16.30 -23.17 -8.22
N MET A 55 15.13 -22.61 -7.93
CA MET A 55 14.21 -22.14 -8.96
C MET A 55 13.49 -20.86 -8.53
N THR A 56 13.03 -20.10 -9.52
CA THR A 56 12.21 -18.91 -9.27
C THR A 56 10.88 -19.30 -8.64
N LYS A 57 10.27 -18.38 -7.89
CA LYS A 57 8.94 -18.56 -7.28
C LYS A 57 7.88 -19.01 -8.30
N ALA A 58 7.93 -18.49 -9.53
CA ALA A 58 7.00 -18.86 -10.61
C ALA A 58 7.18 -20.33 -11.04
N ARG A 59 8.44 -20.79 -11.17
CA ARG A 59 8.73 -22.18 -11.54
C ARG A 59 8.35 -23.14 -10.41
N LEU A 60 8.57 -22.75 -9.16
CA LEU A 60 8.10 -23.49 -7.97
C LEU A 60 6.57 -23.62 -7.97
N ALA A 61 5.86 -22.49 -8.11
CA ALA A 61 4.40 -22.49 -8.17
C ALA A 61 3.89 -23.44 -9.27
N GLY A 62 4.49 -23.40 -10.46
CA GLY A 62 4.14 -24.30 -11.56
C GLY A 62 4.43 -25.78 -11.29
N GLN A 63 5.44 -26.14 -10.48
CA GLN A 63 5.66 -27.54 -10.08
C GLN A 63 4.63 -28.01 -9.07
N VAL A 64 4.31 -27.19 -8.07
CA VAL A 64 3.26 -27.49 -7.10
C VAL A 64 1.91 -27.62 -7.80
N ASP A 65 1.61 -26.74 -8.76
CA ASP A 65 0.38 -26.80 -9.53
C ASP A 65 0.22 -28.08 -10.33
N LYS A 66 1.31 -28.66 -10.85
CA LYS A 66 1.24 -29.95 -11.56
C LYS A 66 0.83 -31.07 -10.61
N ILE A 67 1.32 -31.04 -9.37
CA ILE A 67 0.93 -31.99 -8.32
C ILE A 67 -0.53 -31.79 -7.96
N VAL A 68 -0.94 -30.55 -7.67
CA VAL A 68 -2.33 -30.21 -7.33
C VAL A 68 -3.27 -30.55 -8.48
N ALA A 69 -2.93 -30.23 -9.73
CA ALA A 69 -3.78 -30.49 -10.90
C ALA A 69 -4.05 -31.98 -11.14
N ARG A 70 -3.08 -32.84 -10.81
CA ARG A 70 -3.24 -34.30 -10.89
C ARG A 70 -4.17 -34.83 -9.80
N ALA A 71 -4.11 -34.24 -8.61
CA ALA A 71 -4.90 -34.68 -7.45
C ALA A 71 -6.32 -34.08 -7.44
N ASP A 72 -6.44 -32.79 -7.74
CA ASP A 72 -7.69 -32.04 -7.79
C ASP A 72 -7.55 -30.86 -8.78
N ALA A 73 -8.06 -31.06 -9.99
CA ALA A 73 -8.02 -30.07 -11.06
C ALA A 73 -8.80 -28.76 -10.75
N ASP A 74 -9.76 -28.80 -9.83
CA ASP A 74 -10.52 -27.62 -9.39
C ASP A 74 -9.83 -26.87 -8.25
N ALA A 75 -8.86 -27.50 -7.58
CA ALA A 75 -8.00 -26.88 -6.58
C ALA A 75 -6.79 -26.12 -7.16
N VAL A 76 -6.57 -26.20 -8.48
CA VAL A 76 -5.48 -25.45 -9.12
C VAL A 76 -5.79 -23.96 -9.08
N ARG A 77 -5.05 -23.20 -8.28
CA ARG A 77 -5.16 -21.73 -8.26
C ARG A 77 -4.83 -21.16 -9.64
N ARG A 78 -5.82 -20.62 -10.35
CA ARG A 78 -5.64 -20.11 -11.71
C ARG A 78 -5.12 -18.68 -11.73
N ARG A 79 -4.37 -18.35 -12.79
CA ARG A 79 -3.77 -17.03 -13.07
C ARG A 79 -4.77 -15.85 -13.04
N LYS A 80 -6.08 -16.10 -13.16
CA LYS A 80 -7.14 -15.08 -13.05
C LYS A 80 -7.19 -14.40 -11.67
N GLU A 81 -6.70 -15.05 -10.61
CA GLU A 81 -6.67 -14.42 -9.29
C GLU A 81 -5.47 -13.49 -9.12
N TYR A 82 -4.32 -13.78 -9.76
CA TYR A 82 -3.21 -12.80 -9.86
C TYR A 82 -3.64 -11.53 -10.59
N GLN A 83 -4.59 -11.66 -11.51
CA GLN A 83 -5.19 -10.52 -12.19
C GLN A 83 -6.10 -9.71 -11.23
N ALA A 84 -6.89 -10.37 -10.40
CA ALA A 84 -7.75 -9.72 -9.41
C ALA A 84 -6.97 -9.16 -8.20
N GLN A 85 -5.80 -9.71 -7.90
CA GLN A 85 -4.88 -9.27 -6.85
C GLN A 85 -3.79 -8.34 -7.37
N ARG A 86 -3.93 -7.82 -8.61
CA ARG A 86 -2.99 -6.84 -9.14
C ARG A 86 -2.98 -5.62 -8.22
N GLN A 87 -1.81 -5.36 -7.67
CA GLN A 87 -1.57 -4.23 -6.81
C GLN A 87 -0.30 -3.54 -7.28
N PHE A 88 -0.26 -2.23 -7.04
CA PHE A 88 0.91 -1.40 -7.19
C PHE A 88 1.10 -0.71 -5.84
N TRP A 89 2.32 -0.74 -5.33
CA TRP A 89 2.67 -0.17 -4.03
C TRP A 89 3.91 0.71 -4.20
N VAL A 90 3.97 1.71 -3.33
CA VAL A 90 5.09 2.61 -3.13
C VAL A 90 5.55 2.34 -1.70
N GLY A 91 6.78 1.87 -1.55
CA GLY A 91 7.34 1.45 -0.27
C GLY A 91 7.84 2.62 0.56
N GLU A 92 8.52 2.31 1.66
CA GLU A 92 9.18 3.32 2.48
C GLU A 92 10.38 3.94 1.75
N SER A 93 10.68 5.20 2.07
CA SER A 93 11.84 5.89 1.56
C SER A 93 13.05 5.68 2.47
N GLN A 94 14.19 5.33 1.88
CA GLN A 94 15.49 5.31 2.53
C GLN A 94 16.43 6.24 1.76
N ASP A 95 17.08 7.18 2.46
CA ASP A 95 17.99 8.17 1.88
C ASP A 95 17.40 8.97 0.70
N GLY A 96 16.12 9.34 0.78
CA GLY A 96 15.40 10.05 -0.29
C GLY A 96 15.06 9.22 -1.54
N VAL A 97 15.33 7.91 -1.52
CA VAL A 97 14.94 6.97 -2.58
C VAL A 97 13.83 6.06 -2.08
N CYS A 98 12.84 5.79 -2.92
CA CYS A 98 11.72 4.90 -2.60
C CYS A 98 11.72 3.71 -3.57
N GLN A 99 11.47 2.51 -3.04
CA GLN A 99 11.17 1.35 -3.89
C GLN A 99 9.69 1.34 -4.24
N ILE A 100 9.38 1.05 -5.49
CA ILE A 100 8.00 0.82 -5.92
C ILE A 100 7.94 -0.51 -6.66
N GLY A 101 6.80 -1.17 -6.56
CA GLY A 101 6.64 -2.49 -7.13
C GLY A 101 5.20 -2.89 -7.26
N GLY A 102 4.96 -3.94 -8.02
CA GLY A 102 3.61 -4.41 -8.22
C GLY A 102 3.50 -5.45 -9.31
N SER A 103 2.26 -5.81 -9.58
CA SER A 103 1.90 -6.69 -10.69
C SER A 103 0.86 -5.98 -11.54
N LEU A 104 1.20 -5.74 -12.81
CA LEU A 104 0.33 -5.15 -13.81
C LEU A 104 -0.17 -6.24 -14.78
N LEU A 105 -1.13 -5.89 -15.64
CA LEU A 105 -1.36 -6.68 -16.84
C LEU A 105 -0.10 -6.64 -17.70
N ALA A 106 0.19 -7.72 -18.42
CA ALA A 106 1.38 -7.79 -19.27
C ALA A 106 1.41 -6.67 -20.32
N VAL A 107 0.26 -6.36 -20.93
CA VAL A 107 0.13 -5.28 -21.91
C VAL A 107 0.47 -3.92 -21.28
N ASP A 108 -0.08 -3.63 -20.10
CA ASP A 108 0.19 -2.38 -19.38
C ASP A 108 1.65 -2.28 -18.92
N ALA A 109 2.25 -3.39 -18.46
CA ALA A 109 3.66 -3.44 -18.08
C ALA A 109 4.59 -3.16 -19.26
N HIS A 110 4.31 -3.75 -20.43
CA HIS A 110 5.07 -3.49 -21.65
C HIS A 110 4.87 -2.05 -22.16
N ALA A 111 3.65 -1.51 -22.08
CA ALA A 111 3.38 -0.12 -22.42
C ALA A 111 4.14 0.85 -21.49
N LEU A 112 4.16 0.59 -20.19
CA LEU A 112 4.93 1.35 -19.21
C LEU A 112 6.43 1.29 -19.51
N ASP A 113 6.98 0.09 -19.73
CA ASP A 113 8.41 -0.10 -20.06
C ASP A 113 8.84 0.66 -21.32
N ALA A 114 8.03 0.58 -22.38
CA ALA A 114 8.26 1.31 -23.63
C ALA A 114 8.18 2.83 -23.40
N ARG A 115 7.19 3.31 -22.65
CA ARG A 115 7.01 4.73 -22.36
C ARG A 115 8.15 5.30 -21.53
N LEU A 116 8.62 4.58 -20.50
CA LEU A 116 9.78 4.99 -19.69
C LEU A 116 11.05 5.05 -20.52
N SER A 117 11.25 4.09 -21.43
CA SER A 117 12.40 4.10 -22.36
C SER A 117 12.36 5.29 -23.31
N ALA A 118 11.19 5.60 -23.86
CA ALA A 118 11.01 6.73 -24.77
C ALA A 118 11.28 8.07 -24.06
N LEU A 119 10.72 8.27 -22.86
CA LEU A 119 10.95 9.46 -22.04
C LEU A 119 12.41 9.61 -21.62
N ALA A 120 13.08 8.52 -21.22
CA ALA A 120 14.50 8.54 -20.89
C ALA A 120 15.39 8.93 -22.09
N GLY A 121 14.90 8.74 -23.31
CA GLY A 121 15.56 9.09 -24.57
C GLY A 121 15.35 10.54 -25.03
N THR A 122 14.51 11.34 -24.36
CA THR A 122 14.27 12.74 -24.78
C THR A 122 15.33 13.73 -24.34
N VAL A 123 16.33 13.28 -23.57
CA VAL A 123 17.47 14.09 -23.14
C VAL A 123 18.56 14.13 -24.21
N CYS A 124 19.47 15.12 -24.14
CA CYS A 124 20.60 15.15 -25.07
C CYS A 124 21.68 14.14 -24.68
N GLU A 125 22.65 13.95 -25.58
CA GLU A 125 23.79 13.03 -25.39
C GLU A 125 24.69 13.42 -24.20
N HIS A 126 24.66 14.69 -23.77
CA HIS A 126 25.48 15.20 -22.67
C HIS A 126 24.80 15.16 -21.30
N ASP A 127 23.66 14.48 -21.18
CA ASP A 127 23.03 14.26 -19.89
C ASP A 127 23.93 13.36 -19.03
N PRO A 128 24.33 13.79 -17.81
CA PRO A 128 25.30 13.07 -16.99
C PRO A 128 24.73 11.78 -16.37
N ARG A 129 23.40 11.60 -16.38
CA ARG A 129 22.74 10.43 -15.79
C ARG A 129 22.90 9.20 -16.68
N SER A 130 23.03 8.03 -16.07
CA SER A 130 22.95 6.73 -16.75
C SER A 130 21.56 6.47 -17.35
N ARG A 131 21.45 5.48 -18.24
CA ARG A 131 20.16 5.08 -18.84
C ARG A 131 19.16 4.65 -17.78
N GLU A 132 19.62 3.93 -16.76
CA GLU A 132 18.83 3.42 -15.65
C GLU A 132 18.33 4.56 -14.77
N GLN A 133 19.19 5.53 -14.43
CA GLN A 133 18.79 6.75 -13.70
C GLN A 133 17.79 7.59 -14.51
N ARG A 134 18.01 7.80 -15.81
CA ARG A 134 17.05 8.50 -16.68
C ARG A 134 15.70 7.78 -16.73
N ARG A 135 15.70 6.45 -16.74
CA ARG A 135 14.46 5.65 -16.69
C ARG A 135 13.75 5.78 -15.34
N ALA A 136 14.49 5.86 -14.24
CA ALA A 136 13.91 6.15 -12.92
C ALA A 136 13.29 7.56 -12.89
N ASP A 137 14.00 8.58 -13.36
CA ASP A 137 13.48 9.95 -13.41
C ASP A 137 12.31 10.12 -14.39
N ALA A 138 12.33 9.37 -15.51
CA ALA A 138 11.25 9.32 -16.49
C ALA A 138 9.93 8.84 -15.89
N LEU A 139 9.97 8.01 -14.85
CA LEU A 139 8.77 7.58 -14.15
C LEU A 139 8.13 8.73 -13.37
N GLY A 140 8.93 9.56 -12.70
CA GLY A 140 8.45 10.78 -12.05
C GLY A 140 7.89 11.78 -13.07
N ALA A 141 8.57 11.94 -14.22
CA ALA A 141 8.08 12.76 -15.32
C ALA A 141 6.74 12.24 -15.88
N LEU A 142 6.62 10.92 -16.08
CA LEU A 142 5.39 10.27 -16.54
C LEU A 142 4.23 10.45 -15.56
N ALA A 143 4.47 10.24 -14.26
CA ALA A 143 3.47 10.43 -13.21
C ALA A 143 2.99 11.88 -13.14
N GLY A 144 3.92 12.81 -13.34
CA GLY A 144 3.64 14.23 -13.53
C GLY A 144 3.12 14.59 -14.92
N GLY A 145 2.63 13.67 -15.74
CA GLY A 145 2.02 13.97 -17.05
C GLY A 145 2.94 14.58 -18.11
N ALA A 146 4.26 14.59 -17.90
CA ALA A 146 5.21 15.15 -18.85
C ALA A 146 5.41 14.22 -20.06
N ASP A 147 5.60 14.83 -21.22
CA ASP A 147 5.87 14.13 -22.48
C ASP A 147 7.36 13.97 -22.79
N ARG A 148 8.22 14.58 -21.96
CA ARG A 148 9.69 14.53 -22.05
C ARG A 148 10.33 14.68 -20.67
N LEU A 149 11.52 14.09 -20.52
CA LEU A 149 12.39 14.27 -19.37
C LEU A 149 13.24 15.55 -19.54
N GLY A 150 13.31 16.37 -18.48
CA GLY A 150 14.21 17.52 -18.44
C GLY A 150 15.67 17.07 -18.35
N CYS A 151 16.52 17.57 -19.25
CA CYS A 151 17.93 17.21 -19.35
C CYS A 151 18.76 17.82 -18.22
N GLY A 152 19.67 17.03 -17.64
CA GLY A 152 20.58 17.42 -16.56
C GLY A 152 21.93 17.95 -17.02
N CYS A 153 22.11 18.26 -18.31
CA CYS A 153 23.41 18.64 -18.88
C CYS A 153 23.90 20.05 -18.49
N GLY A 154 23.09 20.86 -17.82
CA GLY A 154 23.46 22.19 -17.34
C GLY A 154 23.69 23.27 -18.42
N ARG A 155 23.41 22.97 -19.69
CA ARG A 155 23.62 23.93 -20.80
C ARG A 155 22.40 24.82 -21.02
N ALA A 156 22.63 26.14 -21.12
CA ALA A 156 21.59 27.14 -21.28
C ALA A 156 20.81 27.03 -22.61
N ASP A 157 21.47 26.55 -23.65
CA ASP A 157 20.93 26.37 -25.02
C ASP A 157 20.38 24.97 -25.27
N CYS A 158 20.34 24.11 -24.26
CA CYS A 158 19.82 22.76 -24.40
C CYS A 158 18.31 22.80 -24.65
N ALA A 159 17.88 22.45 -25.87
CA ALA A 159 16.47 22.28 -26.21
C ALA A 159 15.78 21.23 -25.31
N ALA A 160 16.55 20.27 -24.78
CA ALA A 160 16.13 19.27 -23.79
C ALA A 160 16.21 19.72 -22.32
N GLY A 161 16.86 20.85 -22.03
CA GLY A 161 17.01 21.39 -20.68
C GLY A 161 15.72 21.99 -20.13
N LYS A 162 14.80 22.42 -21.00
CA LYS A 162 13.48 22.93 -20.58
C LYS A 162 12.58 21.77 -20.15
N ARG A 163 12.36 21.66 -18.84
CA ARG A 163 11.43 20.70 -18.23
C ARG A 163 9.98 21.18 -18.48
N PRO A 164 9.09 20.38 -19.11
CA PRO A 164 7.67 20.69 -19.09
C PRO A 164 7.20 20.75 -17.64
N ALA A 165 6.32 21.72 -17.33
CA ALA A 165 5.69 21.77 -16.02
C ALA A 165 4.82 20.52 -15.85
N ALA A 166 5.20 19.65 -14.92
CA ALA A 166 4.33 18.59 -14.46
C ALA A 166 3.13 19.23 -13.70
N PRO A 167 1.88 18.77 -13.86
CA PRO A 167 0.84 18.92 -12.85
C PRO A 167 1.42 18.77 -11.43
N PRO A 168 1.14 19.72 -10.52
CA PRO A 168 1.76 19.73 -9.21
C PRO A 168 1.23 18.55 -8.39
N VAL A 169 2.08 17.55 -8.16
CA VAL A 169 1.91 16.63 -7.03
C VAL A 169 2.47 17.34 -5.81
N VAL A 170 1.62 17.61 -4.82
CA VAL A 170 2.04 18.26 -3.57
C VAL A 170 2.61 17.19 -2.64
N ILE A 171 3.92 17.27 -2.39
CA ILE A 171 4.58 16.50 -1.34
C ILE A 171 4.88 17.46 -0.21
N HIS A 172 4.38 17.15 0.99
CA HIS A 172 4.64 17.94 2.18
C HIS A 172 5.88 17.42 2.90
N LEU A 173 6.88 18.30 3.03
CA LEU A 173 8.12 18.07 3.77
C LEU A 173 8.21 19.09 4.90
N ILE A 174 8.74 18.66 6.04
CA ILE A 174 9.07 19.52 7.16
C ILE A 174 10.58 19.49 7.32
N ALA A 175 11.19 20.67 7.35
CA ALA A 175 12.63 20.84 7.47
C ALA A 175 12.93 22.04 8.37
N GLU A 176 14.09 22.02 9.02
CA GLU A 176 14.57 23.22 9.70
C GLU A 176 14.94 24.32 8.69
N ALA A 177 14.75 25.59 9.10
CA ALA A 177 15.14 26.73 8.28
C ALA A 177 16.63 26.70 7.91
N ALA A 178 17.49 26.22 8.83
CA ALA A 178 18.92 26.08 8.58
C ALA A 178 19.22 25.12 7.41
N THR A 179 18.51 23.98 7.35
CA THR A 179 18.61 22.99 6.27
C THR A 179 18.12 23.56 4.94
N ILE A 180 16.97 24.26 4.94
CA ILE A 180 16.45 24.92 3.73
C ILE A 180 17.46 25.94 3.17
N ASN A 181 18.14 26.67 4.05
CA ASN A 181 19.14 27.68 3.69
C ASN A 181 20.53 27.09 3.37
N GLY A 182 20.70 25.76 3.43
CA GLY A 182 22.00 25.10 3.20
C GLY A 182 23.05 25.36 4.29
N THR A 183 22.62 25.84 5.46
CA THR A 183 23.49 26.16 6.61
C THR A 183 23.44 25.09 7.71
N GLY A 184 22.49 24.16 7.62
CA GLY A 184 22.31 23.04 8.55
C GLY A 184 22.37 21.69 7.83
N SER A 185 22.64 20.63 8.60
CA SER A 185 22.73 19.24 8.12
C SER A 185 21.58 18.35 8.63
N ALA A 186 20.62 18.90 9.37
CA ALA A 186 19.48 18.15 9.88
C ALA A 186 18.60 17.66 8.71
N PRO A 187 18.18 16.38 8.70
CA PRO A 187 17.30 15.87 7.66
C PRO A 187 15.91 16.48 7.76
N ALA A 188 15.19 16.47 6.65
CA ALA A 188 13.75 16.73 6.65
C ALA A 188 12.96 15.44 6.83
N SER A 189 11.70 15.57 7.26
CA SER A 189 10.75 14.46 7.32
C SER A 189 9.62 14.65 6.33
N GLN A 190 9.24 13.58 5.65
CA GLN A 190 8.04 13.52 4.83
C GLN A 190 6.82 13.19 5.67
N MET A 191 5.77 14.03 5.60
CA MET A 191 4.54 13.86 6.41
C MET A 191 3.70 12.62 6.06
N ASN A 192 4.07 11.85 5.04
CA ASN A 192 3.26 10.75 4.53
C ASN A 192 3.92 9.36 4.69
N ALA A 193 5.18 9.28 5.13
CA ALA A 193 5.92 8.01 5.11
C ALA A 193 7.04 7.92 6.15
N ASP A 194 7.15 8.89 7.07
CA ASP A 194 8.27 9.07 8.00
C ASP A 194 9.67 8.97 7.34
N GLY A 195 9.71 9.18 6.01
CA GLY A 195 10.90 9.08 5.20
C GLY A 195 11.80 10.28 5.46
N LEU A 196 13.05 10.01 5.83
CA LEU A 196 14.06 11.04 5.96
C LEU A 196 14.53 11.49 4.59
N ILE A 197 14.57 12.81 4.39
CA ILE A 197 15.14 13.45 3.22
C ILE A 197 16.43 14.16 3.64
N THR A 198 17.52 13.90 2.93
CA THR A 198 18.83 14.48 3.27
C THR A 198 18.85 15.99 3.08
N ALA A 199 19.71 16.68 3.82
CA ALA A 199 19.83 18.14 3.76
C ALA A 199 20.13 18.64 2.33
N GLU A 200 20.93 17.90 1.58
CA GLU A 200 21.27 18.21 0.18
C GLU A 200 20.05 18.12 -0.72
N LEU A 201 19.23 17.08 -0.56
CA LEU A 201 18.01 16.92 -1.34
C LEU A 201 16.97 18.00 -0.95
N VAL A 202 16.88 18.37 0.33
CA VAL A 202 16.04 19.49 0.78
C VAL A 202 16.44 20.80 0.10
N ALA A 203 17.74 21.11 0.07
CA ALA A 203 18.24 22.33 -0.55
C ALA A 203 17.95 22.38 -2.06
N GLU A 204 18.02 21.25 -2.77
CA GLU A 204 17.63 21.16 -4.16
C GLU A 204 16.11 21.33 -4.36
N LEU A 205 15.28 20.67 -3.54
CA LEU A 205 13.83 20.79 -3.61
C LEU A 205 13.36 22.21 -3.30
N ALA A 206 13.99 22.88 -2.33
CA ALA A 206 13.67 24.24 -1.92
C ALA A 206 13.78 25.28 -3.07
N LYS A 207 14.59 25.02 -4.10
CA LYS A 207 14.72 25.90 -5.28
C LYS A 207 13.43 26.05 -6.08
N THR A 208 12.52 25.08 -6.00
CA THR A 208 11.27 25.04 -6.76
C THR A 208 10.03 24.86 -5.90
N ALA A 209 10.21 24.54 -4.61
CA ALA A 209 9.11 24.34 -3.68
C ALA A 209 8.44 25.66 -3.27
N THR A 210 7.16 25.58 -2.92
CA THR A 210 6.50 26.65 -2.17
C THR A 210 6.88 26.53 -0.71
N LEU A 211 7.59 27.51 -0.18
CA LEU A 211 8.01 27.53 1.22
C LEU A 211 6.89 28.15 2.08
N VAL A 212 6.40 27.38 3.05
CA VAL A 212 5.40 27.83 4.02
C VAL A 212 6.04 27.84 5.40
N PRO A 213 6.20 29.02 6.04
CA PRO A 213 6.71 29.09 7.39
C PRO A 213 5.79 28.36 8.36
N LEU A 214 6.33 27.40 9.10
CA LEU A 214 5.62 26.72 10.16
C LEU A 214 5.94 27.39 11.50
N VAL A 215 4.94 28.02 12.11
CA VAL A 215 5.08 28.75 13.38
C VAL A 215 4.40 27.96 14.49
N HIS A 216 5.13 27.72 15.57
CA HIS A 216 4.56 27.14 16.78
C HIS A 216 3.56 28.13 17.40
N PRO A 217 2.32 27.71 17.75
CA PRO A 217 1.28 28.62 18.21
C PRO A 217 1.57 29.29 19.55
N GLY A 218 2.48 28.72 20.35
CA GLY A 218 2.79 29.25 21.69
C GLY A 218 1.54 29.18 22.57
N ASP A 219 1.26 30.22 23.34
CA ASP A 219 0.05 30.34 24.17
C ASP A 219 -1.06 31.15 23.47
N ALA A 220 -1.22 30.94 22.16
CA ALA A 220 -2.24 31.63 21.37
C ALA A 220 -3.65 31.26 21.88
N PRO A 221 -4.61 32.21 21.90
CA PRO A 221 -5.97 31.89 22.31
C PRO A 221 -6.64 30.93 21.32
N PRO A 222 -7.69 30.20 21.75
CA PRO A 222 -8.53 29.41 20.86
C PRO A 222 -9.03 30.18 19.63
N GLU A 223 -9.09 29.50 18.50
CA GLU A 223 -9.66 30.05 17.28
C GLU A 223 -11.20 30.01 17.33
N PRO A 224 -11.86 31.00 16.68
CA PRO A 224 -13.31 31.02 16.62
C PRO A 224 -13.84 29.91 15.69
N GLY A 225 -14.89 29.23 16.11
CA GLY A 225 -15.58 28.24 15.28
C GLY A 225 -15.00 26.82 15.36
N TYR A 226 -15.66 25.89 14.67
CA TYR A 226 -15.31 24.47 14.66
C TYR A 226 -14.10 24.15 13.78
N ALA A 227 -14.04 24.76 12.60
CA ALA A 227 -12.98 24.50 11.63
C ALA A 227 -11.74 25.33 11.98
N PRO A 228 -10.57 24.69 12.18
CA PRO A 228 -9.34 25.44 12.41
C PRO A 228 -8.91 26.21 11.16
N SER A 229 -8.17 27.29 11.37
CA SER A 229 -7.46 28.01 10.33
C SER A 229 -6.44 27.11 9.65
N LYS A 230 -6.01 27.53 8.46
CA LYS A 230 -4.95 26.81 7.74
C LYS A 230 -3.67 26.72 8.57
N ALA A 231 -3.30 27.79 9.29
CA ALA A 231 -2.09 27.82 10.09
C ALA A 231 -2.13 26.82 11.26
N LEU A 232 -3.24 26.79 12.01
CA LEU A 232 -3.43 25.83 13.09
C LEU A 232 -3.52 24.39 12.55
N ALA A 233 -4.22 24.19 11.43
CA ALA A 233 -4.33 22.88 10.80
C ALA A 233 -2.97 22.35 10.31
N ASP A 234 -2.18 23.19 9.65
CA ASP A 234 -0.84 22.84 9.19
C ASP A 234 0.08 22.55 10.40
N PHE A 235 -0.01 23.33 11.47
CA PHE A 235 0.71 23.06 12.71
C PHE A 235 0.39 21.69 13.32
N VAL A 236 -0.89 21.38 13.52
CA VAL A 236 -1.28 20.10 14.13
C VAL A 236 -0.83 18.93 13.28
N ARG A 237 -0.96 19.01 11.94
CA ARG A 237 -0.49 17.96 11.03
C ARG A 237 1.03 17.81 11.08
N CYS A 238 1.78 18.91 11.12
CA CYS A 238 3.24 18.88 11.18
C CYS A 238 3.78 18.37 12.52
N ARG A 239 3.08 18.65 13.62
CA ARG A 239 3.38 18.08 14.93
C ARG A 239 3.13 16.57 14.92
N ASP A 240 1.96 16.15 14.43
CA ASP A 240 1.52 14.77 14.56
C ASP A 240 2.17 13.81 13.55
N LEU A 241 2.48 14.28 12.33
CA LEU A 241 2.97 13.54 11.15
C LEU A 241 2.03 12.44 10.63
N THR A 242 1.50 11.62 11.52
CA THR A 242 0.62 10.50 11.21
C THR A 242 -0.61 10.49 12.13
N CYS A 243 -1.54 9.60 11.85
CA CYS A 243 -2.65 9.30 12.74
C CYS A 243 -2.11 8.90 14.12
N ARG A 244 -2.55 9.62 15.16
CA ARG A 244 -2.06 9.42 16.54
C ARG A 244 -2.66 8.21 17.26
N TRP A 245 -3.29 7.30 16.51
CA TRP A 245 -3.80 6.04 17.06
C TRP A 245 -2.64 5.04 17.20
N PRO A 246 -2.56 4.24 18.28
CA PRO A 246 -1.46 3.31 18.47
C PRO A 246 -1.25 2.38 17.26
N GLY A 247 -0.07 2.49 16.63
CA GLY A 247 0.35 1.66 15.50
C GLY A 247 -0.31 1.98 14.15
N CYS A 248 -0.87 3.18 13.97
CA CYS A 248 -1.43 3.62 12.69
C CYS A 248 -0.48 4.58 11.96
N ASP A 249 -0.12 4.23 10.72
CA ASP A 249 0.81 5.02 9.92
C ASP A 249 0.09 5.85 8.84
N GLU A 250 -1.22 6.10 8.98
CA GLU A 250 -1.95 6.93 8.02
C GLU A 250 -1.39 8.37 8.07
N PRO A 251 -1.02 8.97 6.92
CA PRO A 251 -0.52 10.33 6.86
C PRO A 251 -1.44 11.37 7.52
N ALA A 252 -0.88 12.35 8.23
CA ALA A 252 -1.65 13.45 8.83
C ALA A 252 -2.41 14.29 7.78
N THR A 253 -1.93 14.30 6.53
CA THR A 253 -2.58 14.95 5.38
C THR A 253 -3.91 14.29 5.00
N ASN A 254 -4.08 13.00 5.30
CA ASN A 254 -5.31 12.23 5.12
C ASN A 254 -6.15 12.11 6.40
N CYS A 255 -5.70 12.72 7.51
CA CYS A 255 -6.37 12.67 8.79
C CYS A 255 -7.39 13.81 8.95
N ASP A 256 -8.45 13.50 9.69
CA ASP A 256 -9.33 14.49 10.29
C ASP A 256 -8.57 15.16 11.46
N LEU A 257 -8.81 16.46 11.67
CA LEU A 257 -8.38 17.17 12.88
C LEU A 257 -9.47 17.01 13.92
N ASP A 258 -9.23 16.10 14.86
CA ASP A 258 -10.19 15.69 15.87
C ASP A 258 -9.96 16.42 17.19
N HIS A 259 -11.03 16.97 17.77
CA HIS A 259 -10.98 17.60 19.08
C HIS A 259 -11.01 16.55 20.19
N THR A 260 -10.04 16.56 21.10
CA THR A 260 -9.98 15.72 22.30
C THR A 260 -11.21 15.95 23.17
N ILE A 261 -11.46 17.20 23.56
CA ILE A 261 -12.74 17.65 24.10
C ILE A 261 -13.64 18.01 22.91
N PRO A 262 -14.75 17.28 22.66
CA PRO A 262 -15.59 17.54 21.50
C PRO A 262 -16.07 18.99 21.43
N TYR A 263 -16.02 19.60 20.25
CA TYR A 263 -16.44 20.99 20.05
C TYR A 263 -17.90 21.23 20.48
N ALA A 264 -18.80 20.30 20.16
CA ALA A 264 -20.20 20.35 20.56
C ALA A 264 -20.41 20.27 22.09
N ALA A 265 -19.40 19.81 22.84
CA ALA A 265 -19.39 19.76 24.30
C ALA A 265 -18.63 20.96 24.92
N GLY A 266 -18.36 22.01 24.14
CA GLY A 266 -17.66 23.21 24.60
C GLY A 266 -16.13 23.16 24.44
N GLY A 267 -15.59 22.12 23.80
CA GLY A 267 -14.15 22.03 23.52
C GLY A 267 -13.69 23.11 22.53
N PRO A 268 -12.65 23.91 22.86
CA PRO A 268 -12.17 24.95 21.97
C PRO A 268 -11.41 24.39 20.77
N THR A 269 -11.43 25.10 19.64
CA THR A 269 -10.55 24.82 18.50
C THR A 269 -9.18 25.42 18.81
N HIS A 270 -8.27 24.56 19.28
CA HIS A 270 -6.98 24.97 19.84
C HIS A 270 -5.91 23.90 19.65
N ALA A 271 -4.64 24.28 19.62
CA ALA A 271 -3.50 23.38 19.34
C ALA A 271 -3.41 22.21 20.32
N SER A 272 -3.70 22.45 21.61
CA SER A 272 -3.73 21.42 22.64
C SER A 272 -5.05 20.64 22.73
N ASN A 273 -6.08 21.01 21.95
CA ASN A 273 -7.30 20.20 21.81
C ASN A 273 -7.33 19.37 20.52
N LEU A 274 -6.56 19.74 19.50
CA LEU A 274 -6.62 19.12 18.19
C LEU A 274 -5.51 18.09 18.02
N LYS A 275 -5.83 17.01 17.30
CA LYS A 275 -4.90 15.96 16.89
C LYS A 275 -5.32 15.31 15.58
N CYS A 276 -4.39 14.64 14.92
CA CYS A 276 -4.66 13.88 13.71
C CYS A 276 -5.21 12.48 14.04
N TYR A 277 -6.42 12.19 13.59
CA TYR A 277 -6.93 10.82 13.47
C TYR A 277 -7.39 10.53 12.04
N CYS A 278 -7.02 9.36 11.51
CA CYS A 278 -7.58 8.90 10.25
C CYS A 278 -9.08 8.67 10.40
N ARG A 279 -9.80 8.65 9.28
CA ARG A 279 -11.26 8.51 9.31
C ARG A 279 -11.72 7.30 10.11
N THR A 280 -11.02 6.18 10.00
CA THR A 280 -11.30 4.95 10.75
C THR A 280 -11.18 5.18 12.26
N HIS A 281 -10.06 5.72 12.72
CA HIS A 281 -9.80 5.88 14.15
C HIS A 281 -10.60 7.01 14.79
N HIS A 282 -10.92 8.06 14.04
CA HIS A 282 -11.87 9.08 14.48
C HIS A 282 -13.25 8.46 14.76
N LEU A 283 -13.74 7.55 13.89
CA LEU A 283 -14.99 6.82 14.13
C LEU A 283 -14.88 5.87 15.32
N VAL A 284 -13.75 5.16 15.48
CA VAL A 284 -13.53 4.26 16.63
C VAL A 284 -13.59 5.05 17.94
N LYS A 285 -12.89 6.19 18.03
CA LYS A 285 -13.00 7.10 19.19
C LYS A 285 -14.45 7.50 19.45
N THR A 286 -15.14 7.98 18.42
CA THR A 286 -16.48 8.56 18.54
C THR A 286 -17.55 7.56 19.01
N PHE A 287 -17.45 6.30 18.58
CA PHE A 287 -18.53 5.33 18.72
C PHE A 287 -18.19 4.09 19.57
N TRP A 288 -16.93 3.82 19.89
CA TRP A 288 -16.50 2.53 20.46
C TRP A 288 -15.95 2.63 21.88
N GLY A 289 -16.32 3.67 22.64
CA GLY A 289 -16.02 3.77 24.07
C GLY A 289 -14.54 3.99 24.42
N TRP A 290 -13.73 4.40 23.45
CA TRP A 290 -12.37 4.84 23.69
C TRP A 290 -12.37 6.25 24.28
N ARG A 291 -11.44 6.50 25.20
CA ARG A 291 -11.19 7.81 25.78
C ARG A 291 -9.77 8.23 25.46
N ASP A 292 -9.56 9.52 25.34
CA ASP A 292 -8.28 10.11 25.05
C ASP A 292 -8.08 11.37 25.88
N GLN A 293 -6.89 11.52 26.43
CA GLN A 293 -6.42 12.73 27.07
C GLN A 293 -5.24 13.25 26.28
N GLN A 294 -5.25 14.55 25.99
CA GLN A 294 -4.16 15.24 25.32
C GLN A 294 -3.44 16.13 26.33
N LEU A 295 -2.14 15.93 26.46
CA LEU A 295 -1.26 16.74 27.29
C LEU A 295 -0.79 17.98 26.52
N PRO A 296 -0.30 19.03 27.22
CA PRO A 296 0.07 20.29 26.58
C PRO A 296 1.21 20.23 25.56
N ASP A 297 2.04 19.19 25.62
CA ASP A 297 3.13 18.85 24.69
C ASP A 297 2.62 18.07 23.45
N GLY A 298 1.31 17.79 23.38
CA GLY A 298 0.70 16.99 22.33
C GLY A 298 0.80 15.48 22.54
N THR A 299 1.25 15.01 23.71
CA THR A 299 1.22 13.59 24.08
C THR A 299 -0.23 13.15 24.29
N LEU A 300 -0.60 11.99 23.75
CA LEU A 300 -1.93 11.39 23.93
C LEU A 300 -1.87 10.19 24.85
N ILE A 301 -2.82 10.12 25.76
CA ILE A 301 -3.08 8.97 26.61
C ILE A 301 -4.44 8.41 26.17
N LEU A 302 -4.42 7.29 25.43
CA LEU A 302 -5.62 6.63 24.96
C LEU A 302 -5.99 5.49 25.90
N THR A 303 -7.22 5.47 26.38
CA THR A 303 -7.79 4.39 27.20
C THR A 303 -8.81 3.61 26.39
N SER A 304 -8.54 2.32 26.21
CA SER A 304 -9.47 1.38 25.56
C SER A 304 -10.71 1.13 26.43
N PRO A 305 -11.81 0.60 25.83
CA PRO A 305 -13.00 0.21 26.59
C PRO A 305 -12.75 -0.85 27.67
N SER A 306 -11.70 -1.66 27.51
CA SER A 306 -11.29 -2.66 28.51
C SER A 306 -10.36 -2.08 29.58
N GLY A 307 -10.08 -0.78 29.57
CA GLY A 307 -9.25 -0.08 30.55
C GLY A 307 -7.73 -0.08 30.25
N HIS A 308 -7.27 -0.72 29.17
CA HIS A 308 -5.85 -0.63 28.78
C HIS A 308 -5.51 0.78 28.31
N THR A 309 -4.35 1.26 28.71
CA THR A 309 -3.84 2.59 28.36
C THR A 309 -2.69 2.49 27.36
N TYR A 310 -2.68 3.37 26.38
CA TYR A 310 -1.65 3.51 25.36
C TYR A 310 -1.17 4.95 25.31
N VAL A 311 0.14 5.14 25.17
CA VAL A 311 0.73 6.47 25.02
C VAL A 311 1.17 6.64 23.58
N SER A 312 0.76 7.74 22.95
CA SER A 312 1.25 8.17 21.63
C SER A 312 1.91 9.52 21.81
N THR A 313 3.15 9.67 21.38
CA THR A 313 3.86 10.95 21.29
C THR A 313 3.79 11.49 19.87
N PRO A 314 3.91 12.82 19.65
CA PRO A 314 3.97 13.38 18.31
C PRO A 314 5.05 12.74 17.46
N GLY A 315 4.73 12.43 16.19
CA GLY A 315 5.71 11.86 15.25
C GLY A 315 6.90 12.80 15.05
N SER A 316 6.69 14.12 15.19
CA SER A 316 7.74 15.12 15.07
C SER A 316 8.68 15.19 16.28
N ALA A 317 8.40 14.53 17.40
CA ALA A 317 9.10 14.77 18.67
C ALA A 317 10.62 14.51 18.62
N LEU A 318 11.06 13.57 17.78
CA LEU A 318 12.47 13.23 17.63
C LEU A 318 13.25 14.24 16.78
N LEU A 319 12.69 14.61 15.62
CA LEU A 319 13.38 15.47 14.64
C LEU A 319 13.08 16.96 14.82
N PHE A 320 11.88 17.28 15.31
CA PHE A 320 11.40 18.65 15.50
C PHE A 320 10.78 18.80 16.90
N PRO A 321 11.58 18.66 17.98
CA PRO A 321 11.09 18.75 19.36
C PRO A 321 10.44 20.10 19.68
N SER A 322 10.83 21.18 18.98
CA SER A 322 10.24 22.50 19.11
C SER A 322 8.74 22.55 18.76
N LEU A 323 8.25 21.61 17.93
CA LEU A 323 6.83 21.49 17.62
C LEU A 323 6.01 20.84 18.75
N CYS A 324 6.69 20.23 19.72
CA CYS A 324 6.08 19.57 20.88
C CYS A 324 6.20 20.43 22.15
N HIS A 325 6.60 21.69 22.01
CA HIS A 325 6.62 22.62 23.13
C HIS A 325 5.19 22.90 23.62
N PHE A 326 5.11 23.36 24.87
CA PHE A 326 3.85 23.76 25.48
C PHE A 326 3.09 24.75 24.59
N SER A 327 1.86 24.40 24.23
CA SER A 327 1.04 25.16 23.28
C SER A 327 -0.14 25.89 23.94
N GLY A 328 -0.03 26.22 25.23
CA GLY A 328 -1.15 26.76 26.00
C GLY A 328 -2.04 25.63 26.53
N GLY A 329 -2.27 25.63 27.83
CA GLY A 329 -3.15 24.65 28.47
C GLY A 329 -4.60 25.07 28.28
N ILE A 330 -5.45 24.17 27.79
CA ILE A 330 -6.88 24.34 27.98
C ILE A 330 -7.14 24.00 29.46
N PRO A 331 -7.90 24.81 30.22
CA PRO A 331 -8.29 24.42 31.56
C PRO A 331 -8.90 23.03 31.47
N ALA A 332 -8.31 22.06 32.19
CA ALA A 332 -8.86 20.73 32.28
C ALA A 332 -10.33 20.88 32.70
N PRO A 333 -11.29 20.24 32.01
CA PRO A 333 -12.66 20.27 32.48
C PRO A 333 -12.67 19.81 33.95
N GLU A 334 -13.20 20.65 34.84
CA GLU A 334 -13.43 20.30 36.24
C GLU A 334 -14.40 19.11 36.25
N ALA A 335 -13.85 17.93 36.50
CA ALA A 335 -14.49 16.62 36.39
C ALA A 335 -14.82 16.17 34.96
N ASP A 336 -14.51 14.90 34.68
CA ASP A 336 -15.17 14.15 33.61
C ASP A 336 -16.69 14.30 33.84
N PRO A 337 -17.44 14.99 32.96
CA PRO A 337 -18.89 14.86 33.01
C PRO A 337 -19.16 13.36 32.85
N PRO A 338 -20.12 12.77 33.58
CA PRO A 338 -20.60 11.44 33.23
C PRO A 338 -21.13 11.52 31.81
N TYR A 339 -20.30 11.13 30.85
CA TYR A 339 -20.71 10.96 29.48
C TYR A 339 -21.62 9.74 29.53
N ASP A 340 -22.93 10.00 29.59
CA ASP A 340 -23.95 9.00 29.31
C ASP A 340 -23.69 8.56 27.86
N HIS A 341 -22.86 7.52 27.72
CA HIS A 341 -22.66 6.84 26.47
C HIS A 341 -24.03 6.34 26.07
N CYS A 342 -24.66 7.01 25.11
CA CYS A 342 -25.86 6.46 24.50
C CYS A 342 -25.47 5.09 23.93
N ASP A 343 -25.91 4.03 24.61
CA ASP A 343 -25.63 2.61 24.31
C ASP A 343 -25.93 2.23 22.84
N GLN A 344 -26.69 3.08 22.15
CA GLN A 344 -27.14 2.92 20.78
C GLN A 344 -26.17 3.44 19.72
N ARG A 345 -25.05 4.08 20.07
CA ARG A 345 -24.08 4.59 19.07
C ARG A 345 -23.39 3.49 18.27
N THR A 346 -23.22 2.30 18.86
CA THR A 346 -22.73 1.11 18.15
C THR A 346 -23.78 0.47 17.24
N ALA A 347 -25.07 0.79 17.42
CA ALA A 347 -26.17 0.23 16.62
C ALA A 347 -26.13 0.68 15.15
N MET A 348 -25.40 1.74 14.85
CA MET A 348 -25.19 2.29 13.50
C MET A 348 -24.04 1.59 12.73
N MET A 349 -23.31 0.65 13.34
CA MET A 349 -22.19 -0.06 12.69
C MET A 349 -22.68 -1.33 11.97
N PRO A 350 -22.25 -1.56 10.70
CA PRO A 350 -22.54 -2.81 10.01
C PRO A 350 -21.90 -4.01 10.74
N LYS A 351 -22.72 -4.87 11.36
CA LYS A 351 -22.23 -6.12 11.95
C LYS A 351 -21.70 -7.03 10.85
N ARG A 352 -20.49 -7.56 11.02
CA ARG A 352 -19.93 -8.57 10.10
C ARG A 352 -20.88 -9.77 10.06
N ARG A 353 -21.46 -10.01 8.88
CA ARG A 353 -22.49 -11.05 8.69
C ARG A 353 -21.94 -12.49 8.71
N ARG A 354 -20.62 -12.67 8.66
CA ARG A 354 -19.93 -13.97 8.54
C ARG A 354 -18.66 -14.04 9.39
N THR A 355 -18.33 -15.22 9.91
CA THR A 355 -17.05 -15.46 10.60
C THR A 355 -15.88 -15.56 9.60
N ARG A 356 -14.64 -15.41 10.06
CA ARG A 356 -13.43 -15.58 9.21
C ARG A 356 -13.37 -16.96 8.55
N ALA A 357 -13.81 -18.01 9.26
CA ALA A 357 -13.90 -19.37 8.74
C ALA A 357 -14.95 -19.48 7.62
N GLN A 358 -16.12 -18.85 7.79
CA GLN A 358 -17.18 -18.79 6.78
C GLN A 358 -16.75 -18.00 5.54
N ASP A 359 -16.08 -16.85 5.71
CA ASP A 359 -15.52 -16.07 4.59
C ASP A 359 -14.45 -16.86 3.82
N ARG A 360 -13.58 -17.59 4.53
CA ARG A 360 -12.59 -18.48 3.91
C ARG A 360 -13.25 -19.62 3.13
N ALA A 361 -14.23 -20.30 3.71
CA ALA A 361 -14.96 -21.38 3.05
C ALA A 361 -15.70 -20.86 1.81
N TYR A 362 -16.36 -19.69 1.91
CA TYR A 362 -17.04 -19.05 0.78
C TYR A 362 -16.09 -18.71 -0.36
N ARG A 363 -14.91 -18.15 -0.05
CA ARG A 363 -13.87 -17.84 -1.04
C ARG A 363 -13.37 -19.11 -1.74
N ILE A 364 -13.01 -20.16 -0.98
CA ILE A 364 -12.55 -21.44 -1.54
C ILE A 364 -13.63 -22.04 -2.45
N ALA A 365 -14.89 -22.10 -2.00
CA ALA A 365 -15.99 -22.63 -2.79
C ALA A 365 -16.25 -21.83 -4.07
N THR A 366 -16.11 -20.50 -4.00
CA THR A 366 -16.28 -19.63 -5.16
C THR A 366 -15.17 -19.84 -6.19
N GLU A 367 -13.91 -19.92 -5.76
CA GLU A 367 -12.77 -20.14 -6.65
C GLU A 367 -12.84 -21.52 -7.31
N ARG A 368 -13.16 -22.58 -6.54
CA ARG A 368 -13.38 -23.94 -7.07
C ARG A 368 -14.49 -23.98 -8.12
N ARG A 369 -15.64 -23.34 -7.86
CA ARG A 369 -16.74 -23.26 -8.85
C ARG A 369 -16.32 -22.58 -10.14
N GLN A 370 -15.54 -21.49 -10.05
CA GLN A 370 -15.02 -20.80 -11.22
C GLN A 370 -14.04 -21.67 -12.01
N ASN A 371 -13.18 -22.41 -11.32
CA ASN A 371 -12.25 -23.37 -11.92
C ASN A 371 -12.99 -24.48 -12.66
N HIS A 372 -13.99 -25.09 -12.00
CA HIS A 372 -14.83 -26.13 -12.58
C HIS A 372 -15.56 -25.62 -13.84
N ALA A 373 -16.25 -24.49 -13.76
CA ALA A 373 -16.94 -23.89 -14.90
C ALA A 373 -15.99 -23.55 -16.05
N ALA A 374 -14.77 -23.09 -15.75
CA ALA A 374 -13.77 -22.83 -16.77
C ALA A 374 -13.23 -24.11 -17.43
N ARG A 375 -13.10 -25.24 -16.70
CA ARG A 375 -12.78 -26.55 -17.30
C ARG A 375 -13.89 -27.04 -18.20
N GLN A 376 -15.13 -27.00 -17.73
CA GLN A 376 -16.29 -27.43 -18.51
C GLN A 376 -16.40 -26.64 -19.82
N ARG A 377 -16.26 -25.31 -19.77
CA ARG A 377 -16.24 -24.48 -20.99
C ARG A 377 -15.13 -24.87 -21.96
N ALA A 378 -13.91 -25.11 -21.46
CA ALA A 378 -12.79 -25.52 -22.30
C ALA A 378 -13.05 -26.90 -22.95
N GLN A 379 -13.60 -27.85 -22.19
CA GLN A 379 -13.98 -29.17 -22.71
C GLN A 379 -15.03 -29.07 -23.81
N VAL A 380 -16.08 -28.26 -23.59
CA VAL A 380 -17.11 -28.03 -24.60
C VAL A 380 -16.50 -27.44 -25.87
N LEU A 381 -15.65 -26.42 -25.76
CA LEU A 381 -14.97 -25.81 -26.92
C LEU A 381 -14.11 -26.83 -27.70
N THR A 382 -13.34 -27.66 -26.99
CA THR A 382 -12.53 -28.72 -27.61
C THR A 382 -13.40 -29.79 -28.29
N GLN A 383 -14.52 -30.18 -27.68
CA GLN A 383 -15.46 -31.14 -28.27
C GLN A 383 -16.16 -30.56 -29.50
N THR A 384 -16.56 -29.29 -29.48
CA THR A 384 -17.14 -28.63 -30.67
C THR A 384 -16.13 -28.49 -31.80
N ALA A 385 -14.87 -28.17 -31.50
CA ALA A 385 -13.81 -28.09 -32.51
C ALA A 385 -13.53 -29.46 -33.14
N ALA A 386 -13.50 -30.53 -32.34
CA ALA A 386 -13.34 -31.90 -32.82
C ALA A 386 -14.55 -32.37 -33.65
N ALA A 387 -15.77 -31.91 -33.34
CA ALA A 387 -16.96 -32.23 -34.11
C ALA A 387 -16.98 -31.53 -35.49
N THR A 388 -16.49 -30.30 -35.59
CA THR A 388 -16.38 -29.58 -36.88
C THR A 388 -15.37 -30.18 -37.84
N ASP A 389 -14.33 -30.86 -37.33
CA ASP A 389 -13.33 -31.56 -38.17
C ASP A 389 -13.81 -32.91 -38.73
N THR A 390 -15.00 -33.40 -38.35
CA THR A 390 -15.55 -34.69 -38.83
C THR A 390 -16.43 -34.58 -40.08
N HIS A 391 -16.72 -33.38 -40.58
CA HIS A 391 -17.30 -33.22 -41.91
C HIS A 391 -16.17 -33.11 -42.93
N GLY A 392 -15.79 -34.26 -43.51
CA GLY A 392 -14.88 -34.30 -44.66
C GLY A 392 -15.40 -33.44 -45.82
N PRO A 393 -14.52 -32.97 -46.72
CA PRO A 393 -14.92 -32.17 -47.87
C PRO A 393 -15.99 -32.90 -48.70
N PRO A 394 -16.95 -32.19 -49.30
CA PRO A 394 -17.96 -32.81 -50.15
C PRO A 394 -17.28 -33.57 -51.31
N PRO A 395 -17.84 -34.70 -51.77
CA PRO A 395 -17.24 -35.46 -52.86
C PRO A 395 -17.13 -34.58 -54.11
N ASP A 396 -15.92 -34.53 -54.66
CA ASP A 396 -15.60 -33.83 -55.90
C ASP A 396 -16.19 -34.60 -57.07
N HIS A 397 -17.26 -34.06 -57.67
CA HIS A 397 -17.83 -34.58 -58.91
C HIS A 397 -17.19 -33.83 -60.08
N ASN A 398 -15.96 -34.18 -60.42
CA ASN A 398 -15.34 -33.76 -61.68
C ASN A 398 -14.23 -34.74 -62.11
N ASP A 399 -14.63 -35.99 -62.37
CA ASP A 399 -13.86 -36.91 -63.21
C ASP A 399 -14.22 -36.66 -64.68
N ASP A 400 -13.59 -35.65 -65.30
CA ASP A 400 -13.49 -35.57 -66.75
C ASP A 400 -12.06 -35.96 -67.17
N PRO A 401 -11.88 -37.02 -67.98
CA PRO A 401 -10.56 -37.46 -68.40
C PRO A 401 -9.95 -36.50 -69.43
N PRO A 402 -8.61 -36.35 -69.47
CA PRO A 402 -7.96 -35.36 -70.33
C PRO A 402 -8.01 -35.78 -71.81
N PRO A 403 -8.20 -34.83 -72.74
CA PRO A 403 -8.09 -35.11 -74.17
C PRO A 403 -6.61 -35.22 -74.58
N PHE A 404 -6.35 -36.16 -75.49
CA PHE A 404 -5.05 -36.59 -76.04
C PHE A 404 -4.11 -35.48 -76.50
#